data_AF-R4NV28-F1
#
_entry.id   AF-R4NV28-F1
#
_cell.length_a   1.000
_cell.length_b   1.000
_cell.length_c   1.000
_cell.angle_alpha   90.00
_cell.angle_beta   90.00
_cell.angle_gamma   90.00
#
_symmetry.space_group_name_H-M   'P 1'
#
loop_
_entity.id
_entity.type
_entity.pdbx_description
1 polymer ?
#
loop_
_entity_poly.entity_id
_entity_poly.type
_entity_poly.pdbx_seq_one_letter_code
_entity_poly.pdbx_strand_id
1 'polypeptide(L)'
;YRPIIDAFRVFAETDNSVYTKSSPKHGEFICPSSGKPCSCGEGKVHNSESSAGGSTCVEHRSVSHNEIDGTLYKEKELIFPPELVLRNNLPLKLHGFGGIRWYRPLKLKHLLDLKLLYPAAKLVVGNTEVGIEINFKNAQYPVLISVSHVPELNVLSIKENGPEIGSSVKLSRLQEVLKEVIEEREIHETSSCRAISDQLKWFAGKQVKNVSSVGGNICTKSPISDSNPLWMAARADFHIVDSKGEHRTVHAKNY
;
A
#
# COMPACT_ATOMS: atom_id res chain seq x y z
N TYR A 1 -4.35 7.68 10.84
CA TYR A 1 -3.07 7.15 11.36
C TYR A 1 -3.17 6.52 12.75
N ARG A 2 -4.08 6.98 13.64
CA ARG A 2 -4.32 6.37 14.96
C ARG A 2 -4.50 4.84 14.96
N PRO A 3 -5.24 4.21 14.02
CA PRO A 3 -5.39 2.75 14.02
C PRO A 3 -4.09 1.98 13.78
N ILE A 4 -3.13 2.57 13.03
CA ILE A 4 -1.84 1.93 12.74
C ILE A 4 -0.90 2.07 13.94
N ILE A 5 -0.91 3.22 14.62
CA ILE A 5 -0.11 3.46 15.83
C ILE A 5 -0.64 2.66 17.02
N ASP A 6 -1.96 2.59 17.16
CA ASP A 6 -2.61 1.80 18.21
C ASP A 6 -2.35 0.30 17.98
N ALA A 7 -2.38 -0.18 16.73
CA ALA A 7 -1.98 -1.54 16.40
C ALA A 7 -0.50 -1.80 16.70
N PHE A 8 0.40 -0.86 16.39
CA PHE A 8 1.83 -0.99 16.71
C PHE A 8 2.06 -1.15 18.22
N ARG A 9 1.35 -0.39 19.07
CA ARG A 9 1.43 -0.51 20.53
C ARG A 9 1.03 -1.88 21.07
N VAL A 10 0.22 -2.65 20.34
CA VAL A 10 -0.18 -4.02 20.73
C VAL A 10 0.95 -5.03 20.44
N PHE A 11 1.84 -4.73 19.48
CA PHE A 11 2.94 -5.62 19.07
C PHE A 11 4.33 -5.15 19.52
N ALA A 12 4.46 -3.93 20.02
CA ALA A 12 5.71 -3.39 20.53
C ALA A 12 5.91 -3.83 21.99
N GLU A 13 7.00 -4.55 22.26
CA GLU A 13 7.42 -4.78 23.64
C GLU A 13 7.93 -3.46 24.25
N THR A 14 7.61 -3.22 25.53
CA THR A 14 8.04 -2.03 26.26
C THR A 14 9.55 -1.98 26.51
N ASP A 15 10.25 -3.09 26.28
CA ASP A 15 11.69 -3.20 26.44
C ASP A 15 12.42 -3.03 25.09
N ASN A 16 13.05 -1.86 24.93
CA ASN A 16 13.80 -1.50 23.73
C ASN A 16 15.08 -2.35 23.52
N SER A 17 15.51 -3.12 24.54
CA SER A 17 16.70 -3.98 24.45
C SER A 17 16.52 -5.12 23.44
N VAL A 18 15.28 -5.55 23.19
CA VAL A 18 14.96 -6.65 22.26
C VAL A 18 15.19 -6.24 20.79
N TYR A 19 15.16 -4.94 20.50
CA TYR A 19 15.33 -4.40 19.16
C TYR A 19 16.75 -3.90 18.86
N THR A 20 17.68 -4.02 19.82
CA THR A 20 19.07 -3.54 19.67
C THR A 20 20.06 -4.67 19.93
N LYS A 21 20.89 -5.04 18.93
CA LYS A 21 21.92 -6.09 19.04
C LYS A 21 23.18 -5.66 19.82
N SER A 22 23.15 -4.50 20.46
CA SER A 22 24.30 -3.97 21.20
C SER A 22 23.83 -3.37 22.50
N SER A 23 24.28 -3.95 23.61
CA SER A 23 24.18 -3.35 24.94
C SER A 23 24.90 -2.00 24.92
N PRO A 24 24.26 -0.88 25.32
CA PRO A 24 24.92 0.41 25.37
C PRO A 24 26.04 0.36 26.41
N LYS A 25 27.29 0.60 25.97
CA LYS A 25 28.37 0.93 26.88
C LYS A 25 28.21 2.40 27.26
N HIS A 26 27.91 2.63 28.54
CA HIS A 26 27.50 3.89 29.14
C HIS A 26 26.12 4.39 28.70
N GLY A 27 25.33 4.84 29.68
CA GLY A 27 23.92 5.23 29.56
C GLY A 27 23.67 6.50 28.76
N GLU A 28 24.21 6.59 27.55
CA GLU A 28 23.87 7.64 26.60
C GLU A 28 22.46 7.40 26.05
N PHE A 29 21.63 8.43 26.14
CA PHE A 29 20.28 8.42 25.59
C PHE A 29 20.34 8.25 24.06
N ILE A 30 19.75 7.16 23.57
CA ILE A 30 19.60 6.92 22.13
C ILE A 30 18.31 7.62 21.69
N CYS A 31 18.43 8.51 20.71
CA CYS A 31 17.30 9.23 20.14
C CYS A 31 16.27 8.25 19.55
N PRO A 32 15.01 8.29 19.99
CA PRO A 32 13.94 7.55 19.31
C PRO A 32 13.77 8.00 17.86
N SER A 33 14.06 9.26 17.56
CA SER A 33 13.92 9.83 16.22
C SER A 33 15.06 9.45 15.27
N SER A 34 16.28 9.25 15.75
CA SER A 34 17.45 9.06 14.87
C SER A 34 18.15 7.71 15.01
N GLY A 35 17.78 6.90 16.02
CA GLY A 35 18.43 5.63 16.32
C GLY A 35 19.90 5.75 16.71
N LYS A 36 20.38 6.97 16.99
CA LYS A 36 21.78 7.30 17.33
C LYS A 36 21.85 7.99 18.69
N PRO A 37 23.01 7.98 19.38
CA PRO A 37 23.21 8.80 20.57
C PRO A 37 22.92 10.27 20.24
N CYS A 38 22.04 10.91 21.01
CA CYS A 38 21.67 12.30 20.78
C CYS A 38 21.42 13.04 22.10
N SER A 39 21.72 14.33 22.14
CA SER A 39 21.64 15.16 23.34
C SER A 39 20.24 15.72 23.63
N CYS A 40 19.20 15.26 22.92
CA CYS A 40 17.84 15.79 23.10
C CYS A 40 17.03 15.11 24.23
N GLY A 41 17.69 14.27 25.04
CA GLY A 41 17.12 13.73 26.27
C GLY A 41 16.90 14.82 27.32
N GLU A 42 15.82 14.69 28.09
CA GLU A 42 15.24 15.69 29.00
C GLU A 42 16.26 16.56 29.76
N GLY A 43 16.26 17.86 29.45
CA GLY A 43 16.80 18.88 30.33
C GLY A 43 15.95 18.94 31.61
N LYS A 44 16.58 18.75 32.77
CA LYS A 44 15.97 18.88 34.10
C LYS A 44 15.23 20.22 34.22
N VAL A 45 13.90 20.19 34.11
CA VAL A 45 13.06 21.31 34.53
C VAL A 45 12.88 21.18 36.04
N HIS A 46 13.57 22.05 36.78
CA HIS A 46 13.33 22.30 38.19
C HIS A 46 11.88 22.73 38.39
N ASN A 47 11.14 22.06 39.27
CA ASN A 47 10.14 22.71 40.11
C ASN A 47 10.05 21.96 41.43
N SER A 48 10.51 22.64 42.47
CA SER A 48 10.32 22.32 43.87
C SER A 48 8.86 22.55 44.26
N GLU A 49 8.21 21.55 44.87
CA GLU A 49 7.62 21.67 46.21
C GLU A 49 7.08 20.32 46.69
N SER A 50 6.99 20.22 48.01
CA SER A 50 7.18 19.03 48.83
C SER A 50 5.90 18.38 49.34
N SER A 51 5.97 17.04 49.53
CA SER A 51 5.57 16.29 50.75
C SER A 51 4.49 15.21 50.61
N ALA A 52 4.84 14.05 51.20
CA ALA A 52 4.00 13.01 51.80
C ALA A 52 3.29 11.96 50.90
N GLY A 53 3.98 10.84 50.70
CA GLY A 53 3.54 9.50 51.17
C GLY A 53 2.23 8.89 50.66
N GLY A 54 2.35 7.81 49.88
CA GLY A 54 1.49 6.62 50.01
C GLY A 54 0.57 6.27 48.84
N SER A 55 0.76 5.05 48.35
CA SER A 55 -0.18 4.20 47.60
C SER A 55 -0.38 4.46 46.09
N THR A 56 0.14 3.53 45.30
CA THR A 56 -0.08 3.34 43.86
C THR A 56 -1.54 3.00 43.55
N CYS A 57 -2.25 3.96 42.97
CA CYS A 57 -3.41 3.74 42.11
C CYS A 57 -3.22 4.64 40.89
N VAL A 58 -2.92 4.06 39.73
CA VAL A 58 -2.86 4.81 38.46
C VAL A 58 -4.29 5.12 38.07
N GLU A 59 -4.78 6.28 38.49
CA GLU A 59 -6.05 6.83 38.02
C GLU A 59 -5.97 7.02 36.50
N HIS A 60 -6.82 6.29 35.77
CA HIS A 60 -7.09 6.58 34.37
C HIS A 60 -7.74 7.96 34.28
N ARG A 61 -6.90 8.99 34.07
CA ARG A 61 -7.34 10.33 33.75
C ARG A 61 -8.11 10.26 32.42
N SER A 62 -9.41 10.47 32.47
CA SER A 62 -10.23 10.66 31.28
C SER A 62 -9.68 11.87 30.52
N VAL A 63 -9.12 11.62 29.34
CA VAL A 63 -8.61 12.69 28.49
C VAL A 63 -9.82 13.41 27.92
N SER A 64 -10.07 14.64 28.39
CA SER A 64 -11.14 15.49 27.88
C SER A 64 -10.96 15.69 26.38
N HIS A 65 -12.08 15.68 25.66
CA HIS A 65 -12.11 15.86 24.22
C HIS A 65 -11.69 17.29 23.88
N ASN A 66 -10.40 17.53 23.66
CA ASN A 66 -9.96 18.79 23.06
C ASN A 66 -10.30 18.76 21.57
N GLU A 67 -10.99 19.80 21.09
CA GLU A 67 -11.07 20.11 19.67
C GLU A 67 -9.64 20.40 19.19
N ILE A 68 -9.08 19.52 18.36
CA ILE A 68 -7.67 19.61 17.98
C ILE A 68 -7.56 20.45 16.71
N ASP A 69 -6.87 21.57 16.81
CA ASP A 69 -6.45 22.39 15.68
C ASP A 69 -5.48 21.60 14.79
N GLY A 70 -5.91 21.34 13.55
CA GLY A 70 -5.18 20.55 12.55
C GLY A 70 -3.85 21.17 12.08
N THR A 71 -3.60 22.44 12.41
CA THR A 71 -2.37 23.14 12.01
C THR A 71 -1.15 22.77 12.86
N LEU A 72 -1.37 22.29 14.09
CA LEU A 72 -0.31 21.89 15.04
C LEU A 72 0.40 20.57 14.69
N TYR A 73 -0.13 19.80 13.74
CA TYR A 73 0.44 18.51 13.39
C TYR A 73 1.71 18.60 12.55
N LYS A 74 1.95 19.69 11.81
CA LYS A 74 3.10 19.79 10.89
C LYS A 74 4.47 19.69 11.59
N GLU A 75 4.59 20.17 12.83
CA GLU A 75 5.85 20.17 13.57
C GLU A 75 6.08 18.90 14.39
N LYS A 76 5.06 18.03 14.50
CA LYS A 76 5.08 16.81 15.34
C LYS A 76 4.75 15.54 14.56
N GLU A 77 4.86 15.57 13.23
CA GLU A 77 4.71 14.34 12.45
C GLU A 77 5.87 13.38 12.72
N LEU A 78 5.56 12.09 12.73
CA LEU A 78 6.60 11.07 12.82
C LEU A 78 7.48 11.16 11.59
N ILE A 79 8.79 11.24 11.80
CA ILE A 79 9.72 11.17 10.69
C ILE A 79 9.68 9.77 10.06
N PHE A 80 9.85 9.71 8.75
CA PHE A 80 9.98 8.44 8.06
C PHE A 80 11.31 7.77 8.47
N PRO A 81 11.31 6.48 8.87
CA PRO A 81 12.53 5.81 9.32
C PRO A 81 13.66 5.87 8.28
N PRO A 82 14.83 6.48 8.59
CA PRO A 82 15.92 6.64 7.64
C PRO A 82 16.42 5.31 7.04
N GLU A 83 16.36 4.22 7.80
CA GLU A 83 16.77 2.89 7.37
C GLU A 83 15.92 2.35 6.22
N LEU A 84 14.65 2.75 6.15
CA LEU A 84 13.74 2.34 5.08
C LEU A 84 13.95 3.15 3.80
N VAL A 85 14.45 4.39 3.88
CA VAL A 85 14.78 5.21 2.70
C VAL A 85 15.95 4.59 1.94
N LEU A 86 16.94 4.07 2.66
CA LEU A 86 18.15 3.47 2.09
C LEU A 86 17.95 2.01 1.66
N ARG A 87 16.78 1.42 1.92
CA ARG A 87 16.54 0.01 1.69
C ARG A 87 16.28 -0.28 0.21
N ASN A 88 17.15 -1.09 -0.39
CA ASN A 88 16.92 -1.63 -1.72
C ASN A 88 15.78 -2.65 -1.71
N ASN A 89 14.96 -2.62 -2.76
CA ASN A 89 13.98 -3.66 -3.00
C ASN A 89 14.69 -4.97 -3.37
N LEU A 90 14.41 -6.04 -2.63
CA LEU A 90 14.92 -7.38 -2.89
C LEU A 90 13.79 -8.32 -3.33
N PRO A 91 14.03 -9.27 -4.25
CA PRO A 91 13.06 -10.32 -4.51
C PRO A 91 12.83 -11.12 -3.22
N LEU A 92 11.58 -11.47 -2.93
CA LEU A 92 11.23 -12.21 -1.71
C LEU A 92 10.59 -13.55 -2.03
N LYS A 93 10.88 -14.55 -1.20
CA LYS A 93 10.22 -15.85 -1.17
C LYS A 93 9.93 -16.17 0.30
N LEU A 94 8.66 -16.26 0.65
CA LEU A 94 8.20 -16.53 2.00
C LEU A 94 7.41 -17.84 2.02
N HIS A 95 7.49 -18.55 3.14
CA HIS A 95 6.69 -19.74 3.41
C HIS A 95 5.76 -19.42 4.59
N GLY A 96 4.48 -19.69 4.41
CA GLY A 96 3.45 -19.54 5.42
C GLY A 96 2.99 -20.88 5.97
N PHE A 97 2.14 -20.82 6.98
CA PHE A 97 1.45 -21.99 7.52
C PHE A 97 0.65 -22.72 6.42
N GLY A 98 0.49 -24.04 6.56
CA GLY A 98 -0.22 -24.86 5.57
C GLY A 98 0.48 -24.99 4.21
N GLY A 99 1.78 -24.70 4.14
CA GLY A 99 2.58 -24.85 2.91
C GLY A 99 2.37 -23.72 1.88
N ILE A 100 1.74 -22.62 2.27
CA ILE A 100 1.54 -21.45 1.41
C ILE A 100 2.91 -20.87 1.04
N ARG A 101 3.12 -20.59 -0.25
CA ARG A 101 4.32 -19.92 -0.76
C ARG A 101 3.96 -18.56 -1.33
N TRP A 102 4.67 -17.54 -0.91
CA TRP A 102 4.48 -16.17 -1.39
C TRP A 102 5.75 -15.65 -2.04
N TYR A 103 5.63 -15.15 -3.27
CA TYR A 103 6.75 -14.63 -4.06
C TYR A 103 6.56 -13.15 -4.37
N ARG A 104 7.64 -12.37 -4.35
CA ARG A 104 7.69 -10.99 -4.85
C ARG A 104 8.82 -10.85 -5.88
N PRO A 105 8.55 -11.06 -7.18
CA PRO A 105 9.49 -10.70 -8.23
C PRO A 105 9.64 -9.17 -8.36
N LEU A 106 10.79 -8.74 -8.87
CA LEU A 106 11.09 -7.33 -9.18
C LEU A 106 11.29 -7.07 -10.68
N LYS A 107 11.18 -8.11 -11.51
CA LYS A 107 11.37 -8.07 -12.96
C LYS A 107 10.24 -8.83 -13.62
N LEU A 108 9.76 -8.36 -14.77
CA LEU A 108 8.71 -9.04 -15.51
C LEU A 108 9.11 -10.47 -15.87
N LYS A 109 10.34 -10.70 -16.35
CA LYS A 109 10.85 -12.05 -16.66
C LYS A 109 10.67 -13.04 -15.51
N HIS A 110 11.06 -12.67 -14.29
CA HIS A 110 10.93 -13.55 -13.12
C HIS A 110 9.45 -13.81 -12.75
N LEU A 111 8.57 -12.85 -12.98
CA LEU A 111 7.12 -13.07 -12.83
C LEU A 111 6.63 -14.12 -13.83
N LEU A 112 7.03 -14.01 -15.10
CA LEU A 112 6.65 -14.97 -16.14
C LEU A 112 7.20 -16.37 -15.85
N ASP A 113 8.46 -16.47 -15.43
CA ASP A 113 9.08 -17.74 -15.01
C ASP A 113 8.32 -18.39 -13.84
N LEU A 114 7.93 -17.60 -12.83
CA LEU A 114 7.10 -18.08 -11.72
C LEU A 114 5.70 -18.53 -12.18
N LYS A 115 5.11 -17.84 -13.16
CA LYS A 115 3.80 -18.20 -13.71
C LYS A 115 3.89 -19.46 -14.58
N LEU A 116 5.01 -19.68 -15.26
CA LEU A 116 5.30 -20.92 -15.98
C LEU A 116 5.46 -22.10 -15.01
N LEU A 117 6.22 -21.90 -13.93
CA LEU A 117 6.47 -22.92 -12.92
C LEU A 117 5.21 -23.24 -12.10
N TYR A 118 4.38 -22.24 -11.84
CA TYR A 118 3.13 -22.36 -11.08
C TYR A 118 1.96 -21.77 -11.88
N PRO A 119 1.42 -22.48 -12.88
CA PRO A 119 0.33 -21.97 -13.72
C PRO A 119 -0.93 -21.60 -12.93
N ALA A 120 -1.20 -22.30 -11.83
CA ALA A 120 -2.33 -22.02 -10.93
C ALA A 120 -2.04 -20.91 -9.89
N ALA A 121 -0.83 -20.34 -9.83
CA ALA A 121 -0.51 -19.30 -8.86
C ALA A 121 -1.39 -18.07 -9.05
N LYS A 122 -1.94 -17.57 -7.94
CA LYS A 122 -2.80 -16.38 -7.93
C LYS A 122 -1.91 -15.14 -7.87
N LEU A 123 -2.10 -14.24 -8.82
CA LEU A 123 -1.42 -12.94 -8.84
C LEU A 123 -2.13 -12.00 -7.86
N VAL A 124 -1.35 -11.27 -7.07
CA VAL A 124 -1.87 -10.39 -6.02
C VAL A 124 -1.24 -9.02 -6.11
N VAL A 125 -2.08 -7.98 -5.99
CA VAL A 125 -1.63 -6.59 -5.84
C VAL A 125 -2.11 -6.02 -4.51
N GLY A 126 -3.39 -5.62 -4.43
CA GLY A 126 -3.99 -5.02 -3.23
C GLY A 126 -4.70 -6.00 -2.29
N ASN A 127 -4.83 -7.27 -2.68
CA ASN A 127 -5.54 -8.32 -1.95
C ASN A 127 -7.04 -8.04 -1.65
N THR A 128 -7.64 -7.04 -2.29
CA THR A 128 -9.02 -6.60 -2.01
C THR A 128 -10.09 -7.59 -2.46
N GLU A 129 -9.82 -8.41 -3.48
CA GLU A 129 -10.68 -9.54 -3.88
C GLU A 129 -10.15 -10.86 -3.35
N VAL A 130 -8.85 -11.14 -3.53
CA VAL A 130 -8.24 -12.42 -3.12
C VAL A 130 -8.43 -12.70 -1.63
N GLY A 131 -8.35 -11.67 -0.78
CA GLY A 131 -8.66 -11.80 0.64
C GLY A 131 -10.13 -12.18 0.91
N ILE A 132 -11.07 -11.68 0.12
CA ILE A 132 -12.50 -12.05 0.22
C ILE A 132 -12.71 -13.48 -0.25
N GLU A 133 -12.10 -13.87 -1.37
CA GLU A 133 -12.17 -15.24 -1.88
C GLU A 133 -11.67 -16.25 -0.84
N ILE A 134 -10.54 -15.99 -0.19
CA ILE A 134 -9.98 -16.88 0.85
C ILE A 134 -10.89 -16.90 2.09
N ASN A 135 -11.25 -15.73 2.62
CA ASN A 135 -11.92 -15.65 3.93
C ASN A 135 -13.40 -16.01 3.88
N PHE A 136 -14.10 -15.73 2.77
CA PHE A 136 -15.55 -15.86 2.68
C PHE A 136 -16.03 -16.82 1.59
N LYS A 137 -15.18 -17.17 0.63
CA LYS A 137 -15.51 -18.14 -0.44
C LYS A 137 -14.73 -19.45 -0.32
N ASN A 138 -14.00 -19.64 0.79
CA ASN A 138 -13.17 -20.83 1.06
C ASN A 138 -12.17 -21.15 -0.07
N ALA A 139 -11.70 -20.14 -0.80
CA ALA A 139 -10.74 -20.33 -1.88
C ALA A 139 -9.35 -20.65 -1.30
N GLN A 140 -8.65 -21.60 -1.91
CA GLN A 140 -7.31 -22.01 -1.49
C GLN A 140 -6.27 -21.69 -2.57
N TYR A 141 -5.31 -20.85 -2.21
CA TYR A 141 -4.22 -20.44 -3.08
C TYR A 141 -2.86 -20.82 -2.47
N PRO A 142 -2.32 -22.02 -2.76
CA PRO A 142 -1.06 -22.48 -2.17
C PRO A 142 0.15 -21.69 -2.67
N VAL A 143 0.03 -21.00 -3.80
CA VAL A 143 1.07 -20.13 -4.36
C VAL A 143 0.49 -18.77 -4.71
N LEU A 144 1.04 -17.73 -4.09
CA LEU A 144 0.70 -16.33 -4.29
C LEU A 144 1.91 -15.59 -4.86
N ILE A 145 1.69 -14.76 -5.87
CA ILE A 145 2.75 -13.94 -6.47
C ILE A 145 2.34 -12.48 -6.41
N SER A 146 3.05 -11.68 -5.62
CA SER A 146 2.85 -10.24 -5.61
C SER A 146 3.51 -9.58 -6.80
N VAL A 147 2.70 -8.95 -7.65
CA VAL A 147 3.18 -8.27 -8.87
C VAL A 147 3.36 -6.77 -8.68
N SER A 148 3.12 -6.27 -7.47
CA SER A 148 3.18 -4.85 -7.08
C SER A 148 4.54 -4.18 -7.32
N HIS A 149 5.63 -4.93 -7.36
CA HIS A 149 7.00 -4.41 -7.50
C HIS A 149 7.60 -4.68 -8.88
N VAL A 150 6.79 -5.10 -9.86
CA VAL A 150 7.23 -5.24 -11.26
C VAL A 150 7.07 -3.87 -11.93
N PRO A 151 8.15 -3.18 -12.30
CA PRO A 151 8.08 -1.80 -12.79
C PRO A 151 7.19 -1.63 -14.04
N GLU A 152 7.29 -2.57 -14.97
CA GLU A 152 6.54 -2.57 -16.23
C GLU A 152 5.02 -2.56 -16.00
N LEU A 153 4.55 -3.17 -14.90
CA LEU A 153 3.13 -3.22 -14.55
C LEU A 153 2.65 -2.00 -13.76
N ASN A 154 3.55 -1.10 -13.36
CA ASN A 154 3.22 0.12 -12.60
C ASN A 154 3.40 1.40 -13.44
N VAL A 155 3.71 1.27 -14.73
CA VAL A 155 3.79 2.41 -15.65
C VAL A 155 2.42 3.06 -15.79
N LEU A 156 2.37 4.38 -15.73
CA LEU A 156 1.21 5.16 -16.09
C LEU A 156 1.71 6.36 -16.90
N SER A 157 1.51 6.33 -18.21
CA SER A 157 2.04 7.34 -19.13
C SER A 157 0.95 7.88 -20.04
N ILE A 158 0.96 9.19 -20.26
CA ILE A 158 -0.01 9.86 -21.13
C ILE A 158 0.62 10.00 -22.52
N LYS A 159 0.06 9.30 -23.51
CA LYS A 159 0.50 9.36 -24.91
C LYS A 159 -0.44 10.23 -25.74
N GLU A 160 -0.10 10.50 -26.99
CA GLU A 160 -0.97 11.22 -27.93
C GLU A 160 -2.33 10.53 -28.06
N ASN A 161 -2.32 9.21 -28.27
CA ASN A 161 -3.51 8.38 -28.45
C ASN A 161 -4.23 7.99 -27.13
N GLY A 162 -3.87 8.61 -26.01
CA GLY A 162 -4.48 8.37 -24.70
C GLY A 162 -3.57 7.73 -23.65
N PRO A 163 -4.09 7.45 -22.45
CA PRO A 163 -3.31 6.91 -21.33
C PRO A 163 -2.94 5.43 -21.54
N GLU A 164 -1.69 5.09 -21.30
CA GLU A 164 -1.23 3.71 -21.12
C GLU A 164 -1.12 3.41 -19.63
N ILE A 165 -1.84 2.37 -19.19
CA ILE A 165 -2.06 2.09 -17.77
C ILE A 165 -1.55 0.68 -17.44
N GLY A 166 -0.54 0.61 -16.60
CA GLY A 166 0.00 -0.64 -16.06
C GLY A 166 -1.02 -1.34 -15.17
N SER A 167 -1.07 -2.67 -15.24
CA SER A 167 -2.07 -3.48 -14.55
C SER A 167 -1.99 -3.41 -13.01
N SER A 168 -0.84 -3.04 -12.45
CA SER A 168 -0.62 -2.89 -11.00
C SER A 168 -0.83 -1.46 -10.49
N VAL A 169 -1.09 -0.49 -11.37
CA VAL A 169 -1.41 0.90 -11.02
C VAL A 169 -2.60 0.93 -10.06
N LYS A 170 -2.46 1.71 -8.99
CA LYS A 170 -3.50 1.87 -7.96
C LYS A 170 -4.65 2.72 -8.50
N LEU A 171 -5.87 2.40 -8.08
CA LEU A 171 -7.05 3.17 -8.49
C LEU A 171 -6.99 4.63 -8.00
N SER A 172 -6.38 4.88 -6.84
CA SER A 172 -6.14 6.26 -6.36
C SER A 172 -5.19 7.03 -7.29
N ARG A 173 -4.08 6.41 -7.69
CA ARG A 173 -3.11 7.03 -8.62
C ARG A 173 -3.73 7.25 -10.00
N LEU A 174 -4.51 6.29 -10.49
CA LEU A 174 -5.27 6.47 -11.74
C LEU A 174 -6.22 7.66 -11.62
N GLN A 175 -6.98 7.76 -10.52
CA GLN A 175 -7.92 8.86 -10.32
C GLN A 175 -7.23 10.23 -10.29
N GLU A 176 -6.04 10.34 -9.69
CA GLU A 176 -5.24 11.57 -9.67
C GLU A 176 -4.82 11.97 -11.09
N VAL A 177 -4.19 11.06 -11.83
CA VAL A 177 -3.71 11.34 -13.20
C VAL A 177 -4.85 11.63 -14.17
N LEU A 178 -5.99 10.95 -14.05
CA LEU A 178 -7.14 11.25 -14.90
C LEU A 178 -7.65 12.68 -14.67
N LYS A 179 -7.60 13.20 -13.43
CA LYS A 179 -7.98 14.59 -13.17
C LYS A 179 -7.03 15.57 -13.84
N GLU A 180 -5.72 15.34 -13.71
CA GLU A 180 -4.68 16.14 -14.38
C GLU A 180 -4.94 16.18 -15.90
N VAL A 181 -5.13 15.01 -16.53
CA VAL A 181 -5.41 14.92 -17.98
C VAL A 181 -6.71 15.63 -18.38
N ILE A 182 -7.74 15.58 -17.54
CA ILE A 182 -9.03 16.25 -17.81
C ILE A 182 -8.91 17.77 -17.75
N GLU A 183 -8.00 18.29 -16.94
CA GLU A 183 -7.72 19.72 -16.79
C GLU A 183 -6.80 20.24 -17.90
N GLU A 184 -5.84 19.43 -18.35
CA GLU A 184 -4.84 19.82 -19.35
C GLU A 184 -5.28 19.67 -20.81
N ARG A 185 -6.16 18.71 -21.10
CA ARG A 185 -6.56 18.38 -22.49
C ARG A 185 -7.97 18.84 -22.83
N GLU A 186 -8.22 18.92 -24.13
CA GLU A 186 -9.50 19.36 -24.67
C GLU A 186 -10.65 18.43 -24.25
N ILE A 187 -11.86 18.99 -24.18
CA ILE A 187 -13.05 18.27 -23.72
C ILE A 187 -13.35 17.05 -24.60
N HIS A 188 -13.13 17.17 -25.91
CA HIS A 188 -13.41 16.10 -26.87
C HIS A 188 -12.42 14.92 -26.77
N GLU A 189 -11.20 15.16 -26.29
CA GLU A 189 -10.17 14.13 -26.09
C GLU A 189 -10.34 13.36 -24.76
N THR A 190 -11.07 13.93 -23.80
CA THR A 190 -11.08 13.48 -22.40
C THR A 190 -12.40 12.84 -21.97
N SER A 191 -13.32 12.58 -22.89
CA SER A 191 -14.65 12.00 -22.61
C SER A 191 -14.57 10.69 -21.81
N SER A 192 -13.74 9.75 -22.25
CA SER A 192 -13.51 8.47 -21.55
C SER A 192 -12.83 8.66 -20.20
N CYS A 193 -11.87 9.58 -20.11
CA CYS A 193 -11.20 9.92 -18.85
C CYS A 193 -12.18 10.46 -17.80
N ARG A 194 -13.09 11.36 -18.19
CA ARG A 194 -14.15 11.89 -17.32
C ARG A 194 -15.05 10.78 -16.81
N ALA A 195 -15.55 9.93 -17.70
CA ALA A 195 -16.43 8.82 -17.32
C ALA A 195 -15.76 7.87 -16.30
N ILE A 196 -14.50 7.50 -16.53
CA ILE A 196 -13.73 6.66 -15.60
C ILE A 196 -13.49 7.39 -14.27
N SER A 197 -13.11 8.67 -14.31
CA SER A 197 -12.87 9.48 -13.12
C SER A 197 -14.13 9.64 -12.26
N ASP A 198 -15.29 9.86 -12.89
CA ASP A 198 -16.58 9.97 -12.24
C ASP A 198 -17.00 8.66 -11.58
N GLN A 199 -16.79 7.53 -12.25
CA GLN A 199 -17.04 6.22 -11.63
C GLN A 199 -16.13 5.99 -10.41
N LEU A 200 -14.86 6.36 -10.50
CA LEU A 200 -13.91 6.23 -9.39
C LEU A 200 -14.23 7.14 -8.20
N LYS A 201 -15.04 8.19 -8.35
CA LYS A 201 -15.54 9.01 -7.23
C LYS A 201 -16.41 8.17 -6.29
N TRP A 202 -17.28 7.34 -6.86
CA TRP A 202 -18.22 6.49 -6.12
C TRP A 202 -17.66 5.10 -5.80
N PHE A 203 -16.53 4.73 -6.42
CA PHE A 203 -15.86 3.47 -6.14
C PHE A 203 -15.18 3.45 -4.76
N ALA A 204 -15.81 2.75 -3.81
CA ALA A 204 -15.27 2.37 -2.50
C ALA A 204 -14.60 3.50 -1.67
N GLY A 205 -14.10 3.14 -0.49
CA GLY A 205 -13.30 4.06 0.34
C GLY A 205 -11.90 4.31 -0.21
N LYS A 206 -11.26 5.41 0.22
CA LYS A 206 -9.86 5.75 -0.14
C LYS A 206 -8.88 4.63 0.24
N GLN A 207 -9.12 3.93 1.34
CA GLN A 207 -8.33 2.80 1.82
C GLN A 207 -8.27 1.68 0.77
N VAL A 208 -9.42 1.35 0.17
CA VAL A 208 -9.51 0.33 -0.89
C VAL A 208 -8.85 0.83 -2.16
N LYS A 209 -9.13 2.07 -2.57
CA LYS A 209 -8.53 2.66 -3.79
C LYS A 209 -6.99 2.77 -3.75
N ASN A 210 -6.41 2.97 -2.56
CA ASN A 210 -4.97 3.06 -2.38
C ASN A 210 -4.23 1.73 -2.62
N VAL A 211 -4.91 0.59 -2.50
CA VAL A 211 -4.29 -0.73 -2.65
C VAL A 211 -4.81 -1.50 -3.86
N SER A 212 -6.09 -1.30 -4.21
CA SER A 212 -6.73 -1.91 -5.38
C SER A 212 -6.07 -1.44 -6.67
N SER A 213 -5.89 -2.36 -7.60
CA SER A 213 -5.21 -2.13 -8.87
C SER A 213 -6.16 -2.23 -10.05
N VAL A 214 -5.87 -1.49 -11.12
CA VAL A 214 -6.65 -1.50 -12.37
C VAL A 214 -6.80 -2.91 -12.94
N GLY A 215 -5.69 -3.63 -13.12
CA GLY A 215 -5.72 -5.00 -13.65
C GLY A 215 -6.39 -6.00 -12.72
N GLY A 216 -6.27 -5.80 -11.40
CA GLY A 216 -7.02 -6.57 -10.41
C GLY A 216 -8.53 -6.40 -10.59
N ASN A 217 -9.00 -5.16 -10.71
CA ASN A 217 -10.42 -4.87 -10.92
C ASN A 217 -10.96 -5.44 -12.25
N ILE A 218 -10.18 -5.36 -13.33
CA ILE A 218 -10.51 -5.95 -14.64
C ILE A 218 -10.60 -7.48 -14.53
N CYS A 219 -9.56 -8.13 -13.99
CA CYS A 219 -9.43 -9.58 -13.96
C CYS A 219 -10.33 -10.28 -12.93
N THR A 220 -10.82 -9.56 -11.91
CA THR A 220 -11.84 -10.10 -11.00
C THR A 220 -13.13 -10.47 -11.75
N LYS A 221 -13.42 -9.79 -12.87
CA LYS A 221 -14.60 -10.06 -13.73
C LYS A 221 -15.92 -10.16 -12.93
N SER A 222 -16.08 -9.29 -11.93
CA SER A 222 -17.33 -9.20 -11.18
C SER A 222 -18.48 -8.86 -12.14
N PRO A 223 -19.63 -9.57 -12.09
CA PRO A 223 -20.81 -9.23 -12.90
C PRO A 223 -21.33 -7.81 -12.67
N ILE A 224 -21.01 -7.24 -11.51
CA ILE A 224 -21.37 -5.89 -11.09
C ILE A 224 -20.15 -4.95 -11.07
N SER A 225 -19.11 -5.26 -11.85
CA SER A 225 -17.95 -4.37 -11.95
C SER A 225 -18.35 -3.08 -12.68
N ASP A 226 -18.25 -1.95 -12.00
CA ASP A 226 -18.58 -0.66 -12.61
C ASP A 226 -17.56 -0.22 -13.67
N SER A 227 -16.30 -0.67 -13.57
CA SER A 227 -15.23 -0.21 -14.48
C SER A 227 -15.18 -1.00 -15.78
N ASN A 228 -15.57 -2.28 -15.78
CA ASN A 228 -15.49 -3.13 -16.97
C ASN A 228 -16.33 -2.61 -18.15
N PRO A 229 -17.60 -2.17 -17.95
CA PRO A 229 -18.37 -1.52 -19.01
C PRO A 229 -17.69 -0.28 -19.59
N LEU A 230 -17.00 0.51 -18.77
CA LEU A 230 -16.31 1.71 -19.24
C LEU A 230 -15.12 1.38 -20.11
N TRP A 231 -14.32 0.36 -19.77
CA TRP A 231 -13.22 -0.10 -20.64
C TRP A 231 -13.72 -0.59 -22.00
N MET A 232 -14.85 -1.29 -22.02
CA MET A 232 -15.49 -1.73 -23.27
C MET A 232 -16.00 -0.55 -24.11
N ALA A 233 -16.69 0.41 -23.49
CA ALA A 233 -17.22 1.59 -24.16
C ALA A 233 -16.11 2.50 -24.71
N ALA A 234 -15.01 2.65 -23.95
CA ALA A 234 -13.81 3.39 -24.35
C ALA A 234 -12.98 2.67 -25.42
N ARG A 235 -13.38 1.46 -25.85
CA ARG A 235 -12.63 0.62 -26.82
C ARG A 235 -11.18 0.39 -26.38
N ALA A 236 -10.97 0.21 -25.07
CA ALA A 236 -9.64 0.00 -24.52
C ALA A 236 -9.02 -1.28 -25.07
N ASP A 237 -7.70 -1.23 -25.26
CA ASP A 237 -6.89 -2.38 -25.66
C ASP A 237 -6.17 -2.97 -24.45
N PHE A 238 -6.29 -4.27 -24.26
CA PHE A 238 -5.58 -5.00 -23.23
C PHE A 238 -4.37 -5.70 -23.83
N HIS A 239 -3.18 -5.24 -23.45
CA HIS A 239 -1.92 -5.88 -23.79
C HIS A 239 -1.63 -7.00 -22.77
N ILE A 240 -1.58 -8.23 -23.27
CA ILE A 240 -1.40 -9.43 -22.48
C ILE A 240 -0.07 -10.05 -22.88
N VAL A 241 0.75 -10.38 -21.88
CA VAL A 241 1.96 -11.18 -22.05
C VAL A 241 1.72 -12.55 -21.41
N ASP A 242 2.07 -13.61 -22.12
CA ASP A 242 1.98 -14.97 -21.60
C ASP A 242 3.23 -15.38 -20.82
N SER A 243 3.25 -16.59 -20.25
CA SER A 243 4.39 -17.08 -19.47
C SER A 243 5.63 -17.41 -20.32
N LYS A 244 5.52 -17.42 -21.65
CA LYS A 244 6.66 -17.57 -22.58
C LYS A 244 7.20 -16.22 -23.05
N GLY A 245 6.51 -15.13 -22.72
CA GLY A 245 6.87 -13.77 -23.16
C GLY A 245 6.21 -13.36 -24.48
N GLU A 246 5.26 -14.15 -24.99
CA GLU A 246 4.50 -13.79 -26.19
C GLU A 246 3.47 -12.71 -25.87
N HIS A 247 3.40 -11.70 -26.72
CA HIS A 247 2.50 -10.56 -26.56
C HIS A 247 1.29 -10.70 -27.48
N ARG A 248 0.12 -10.39 -26.94
CA ARG A 248 -1.10 -10.21 -27.73
C ARG A 248 -1.90 -9.01 -27.24
N THR A 249 -2.63 -8.39 -28.16
CA THR A 249 -3.57 -7.32 -27.85
C THR A 249 -4.99 -7.85 -28.01
N VAL A 250 -5.84 -7.58 -27.02
CA VAL A 250 -7.25 -7.98 -27.02
C VAL A 250 -8.09 -6.73 -26.73
N HIS A 251 -9.07 -6.43 -27.59
CA HIS A 251 -10.03 -5.37 -27.30
C HIS A 251 -10.86 -5.73 -26.06
N ALA A 252 -11.11 -4.76 -25.18
CA ALA A 252 -11.85 -4.97 -23.93
C ALA A 252 -13.21 -5.66 -24.13
N LYS A 253 -13.91 -5.36 -25.24
CA LYS A 253 -15.20 -5.99 -25.59
C LYS A 253 -15.13 -7.51 -25.85
N ASN A 254 -13.93 -8.03 -26.15
CA ASN A 254 -13.67 -9.43 -26.50
C ASN A 254 -12.89 -10.18 -25.40
N TYR A 255 -12.70 -9.58 -24.23
CA TYR A 255 -11.88 -10.11 -23.14
C TYR A 255 -12.70 -10.86 -22.08
#